data_AF-A0A7D5MGJ6-F1
#
_entry.id   AF-A0A7D5MGJ6-F1
#
_cell.length_a   1.000
_cell.length_b   1.000
_cell.length_c   1.000
_cell.angle_alpha   90.00
_cell.angle_beta   90.00
_cell.angle_gamma   90.00
#
_symmetry.space_group_name_H-M   'P 1'
#
loop_
_entity.id
_entity.type
_entity.pdbx_description
1 polymer ?
#
loop_
_entity_poly.entity_id
_entity_poly.type
_entity_poly.pdbx_seq_one_letter_code
_entity_poly.pdbx_strand_id
1 'polypeptide(L)'
;MFLKIVKQPNEYESLYDTIRFPSGLNGWDPSAKLDSDQPGVFRLPDFSGILEYKACRGTWLSVEGSSTGGEIPNRKITFKAGDTVSISIDSWKDWYSSSTHTATKQVYLLKSDFPMTPFNKKRRVWIYLPDDYDSSSKSYPTLYLHDGQNLLTGLSFAGEWQVDEAMQNYAKQGIKDCIVIGIDNGGNDRIDEYTPI
;
A
#
# COMPACT_ATOMS: atom_id res chain seq x y z
N MET A 1 -14.51 -13.90 18.03
CA MET A 1 -15.07 -12.54 17.82
C MET A 1 -14.59 -12.01 16.47
N PHE A 2 -15.12 -10.89 16.00
CA PHE A 2 -14.79 -10.34 14.68
C PHE A 2 -14.30 -8.89 14.75
N LEU A 3 -13.40 -8.53 13.84
CA LEU A 3 -13.08 -7.15 13.48
C LEU A 3 -13.70 -6.84 12.12
N LYS A 4 -14.35 -5.69 11.98
CA LYS A 4 -14.95 -5.24 10.71
C LYS A 4 -14.38 -3.89 10.30
N ILE A 5 -13.76 -3.82 9.14
CA ILE A 5 -13.38 -2.53 8.53
C ILE A 5 -14.65 -1.84 8.05
N VAL A 6 -14.94 -0.67 8.62
CA VAL A 6 -16.09 0.16 8.19
C VAL A 6 -15.65 1.41 7.41
N LYS A 7 -14.37 1.80 7.52
CA LYS A 7 -13.75 2.89 6.78
C LYS A 7 -12.27 2.60 6.60
N GLN A 8 -11.74 2.87 5.41
CA GLN A 8 -10.31 2.92 5.12
C GLN A 8 -10.01 4.00 4.06
N PRO A 9 -8.76 4.47 3.95
CA PRO A 9 -8.34 5.35 2.87
C PRO A 9 -8.47 4.64 1.51
N ASN A 10 -8.93 5.38 0.49
CA ASN A 10 -9.10 4.90 -0.88
C ASN A 10 -8.18 5.63 -1.87
N GLU A 11 -7.11 6.29 -1.39
CA GLU A 11 -6.22 7.11 -2.24
C GLU A 11 -5.54 6.27 -3.33
N TYR A 12 -5.16 5.03 -3.00
CA TYR A 12 -4.66 4.06 -3.97
C TYR A 12 -5.25 2.68 -3.65
N GLU A 13 -5.64 1.94 -4.68
CA GLU A 13 -5.94 0.52 -4.52
C GLU A 13 -4.61 -0.26 -4.49
N SER A 14 -4.43 -1.12 -3.49
CA SER A 14 -3.32 -2.09 -3.48
C SER A 14 -3.78 -3.38 -4.13
N LEU A 15 -3.06 -3.83 -5.15
CA LEU A 15 -3.41 -5.04 -5.90
C LEU A 15 -3.05 -6.33 -5.13
N TYR A 16 -1.98 -6.31 -4.34
CA TYR A 16 -1.46 -7.53 -3.68
C TYR A 16 -1.28 -7.40 -2.16
N ASP A 17 -1.44 -6.21 -1.58
CA ASP A 17 -1.45 -6.11 -0.13
C ASP A 17 -2.82 -6.43 0.44
N THR A 18 -2.81 -6.98 1.63
CA THR A 18 -4.02 -7.45 2.29
C THR A 18 -3.96 -7.03 3.75
N ILE A 19 -5.10 -6.66 4.32
CA ILE A 19 -5.15 -6.17 5.70
C ILE A 19 -4.74 -7.31 6.66
N ARG A 20 -3.96 -6.93 7.65
CA ARG A 20 -3.38 -7.79 8.68
C ARG A 20 -3.51 -7.12 10.04
N PHE A 21 -3.51 -7.93 11.09
CA PHE A 21 -3.64 -7.46 12.47
C PHE A 21 -2.49 -8.00 13.33
N PRO A 22 -1.28 -7.43 13.21
CA PRO A 22 -0.21 -7.70 14.16
C PRO A 22 -0.69 -7.37 15.57
N SER A 23 -0.45 -8.29 16.49
CA SER A 23 -0.96 -8.25 17.86
C SER A 23 -0.16 -9.15 18.78
N GLY A 24 -0.46 -9.10 20.08
CA GLY A 24 0.12 -10.04 21.04
C GLY A 24 -0.11 -11.53 20.71
N LEU A 25 -1.15 -11.88 19.93
CA LEU A 25 -1.49 -13.27 19.60
C LEU A 25 -0.62 -13.88 18.50
N ASN A 26 -0.04 -13.06 17.64
CA ASN A 26 0.79 -13.50 16.51
C ASN A 26 2.21 -12.94 16.61
N GLY A 27 2.65 -12.60 17.82
CA GLY A 27 3.99 -12.07 18.06
C GLY A 27 4.28 -10.75 17.34
N TRP A 28 3.24 -9.95 17.08
CA TRP A 28 3.33 -8.70 16.32
C TRP A 28 3.88 -8.89 14.89
N ASP A 29 3.65 -10.05 14.27
CA ASP A 29 4.02 -10.28 12.87
C ASP A 29 3.06 -9.51 11.92
N PRO A 30 3.54 -8.52 11.15
CA PRO A 30 2.70 -7.73 10.25
C PRO A 30 2.22 -8.52 9.03
N SER A 31 2.78 -9.70 8.78
CA SER A 31 2.40 -10.57 7.66
C SER A 31 1.40 -11.67 8.07
N ALA A 32 1.21 -11.88 9.38
CA ALA A 32 0.40 -12.95 9.94
C ALA A 32 -1.05 -12.89 9.48
N LYS A 33 -1.46 -13.93 8.74
CA LYS A 33 -2.81 -14.07 8.20
C LYS A 33 -3.82 -14.31 9.31
N LEU A 34 -5.03 -13.80 9.11
CA LEU A 34 -6.21 -14.14 9.89
C LEU A 34 -7.29 -14.63 8.96
N ASP A 35 -8.12 -15.53 9.48
CA ASP A 35 -9.30 -16.00 8.76
C ASP A 35 -10.26 -14.84 8.51
N SER A 36 -10.84 -14.81 7.32
CA SER A 36 -11.80 -13.81 6.89
C SER A 36 -13.03 -14.51 6.35
N ASP A 37 -14.18 -14.27 6.96
CA ASP A 37 -15.45 -14.89 6.55
C ASP A 37 -16.05 -14.18 5.33
N GLN A 38 -15.74 -12.89 5.15
CA GLN A 38 -16.19 -12.05 4.06
C GLN A 38 -15.25 -10.83 3.91
N PRO A 39 -15.18 -10.17 2.74
CA PRO A 39 -14.31 -9.00 2.54
C PRO A 39 -14.47 -7.95 3.65
N GLY A 40 -13.35 -7.58 4.28
CA GLY A 40 -13.31 -6.59 5.34
C GLY A 40 -13.74 -7.07 6.74
N VAL A 41 -14.07 -8.36 6.91
CA VAL A 41 -14.40 -8.96 8.22
C VAL A 41 -13.40 -10.07 8.55
N PHE A 42 -12.78 -9.96 9.73
CA PHE A 42 -11.69 -10.81 10.16
C PHE A 42 -12.04 -11.48 11.49
N ARG A 43 -11.82 -12.79 11.56
CA ARG A 43 -12.05 -13.57 12.77
C ARG A 43 -10.81 -13.56 13.64
N LEU A 44 -10.99 -13.18 14.90
CA LEU A 44 -9.95 -13.33 15.93
C LEU A 44 -10.15 -14.67 16.66
N PRO A 45 -9.05 -15.37 17.00
CA PRO A 45 -9.13 -16.53 17.89
C PRO A 45 -9.54 -16.09 19.30
N ASP A 46 -9.91 -17.06 20.13
CA ASP A 46 -10.30 -16.80 21.51
C ASP A 46 -9.08 -16.42 22.36
N PHE A 47 -9.20 -15.41 23.21
CA PHE A 47 -8.12 -14.93 24.08
C PHE A 47 -8.66 -14.38 25.41
N SER A 48 -7.78 -14.28 26.40
CA SER A 48 -8.09 -13.71 27.72
C SER A 48 -7.40 -12.36 27.93
N GLY A 49 -8.03 -11.46 28.68
CA GLY A 49 -7.47 -10.15 29.01
C GLY A 49 -7.62 -9.13 27.88
N ILE A 50 -6.73 -8.15 27.85
CA ILE A 50 -6.70 -7.09 26.84
C ILE A 50 -5.72 -7.49 25.74
N LEU A 51 -6.20 -7.57 24.51
CA LEU A 51 -5.38 -7.68 23.33
C LEU A 51 -5.02 -6.29 22.81
N GLU A 52 -3.72 -6.03 22.67
CA GLU A 52 -3.23 -4.91 21.89
C GLU A 52 -2.95 -5.34 20.46
N TYR A 53 -3.31 -4.49 19.49
CA TYR A 53 -3.13 -4.76 18.07
C TYR A 53 -3.01 -3.47 17.26
N LYS A 54 -2.59 -3.61 16.00
CA LYS A 54 -2.67 -2.58 14.96
C LYS A 54 -3.23 -3.17 13.68
N ALA A 55 -3.72 -2.35 12.77
CA ALA A 55 -3.97 -2.71 11.39
C ALA A 55 -2.76 -2.34 10.52
N CYS A 56 -2.38 -3.23 9.60
CA CYS A 56 -1.42 -2.92 8.54
C CYS A 56 -1.78 -3.66 7.25
N ARG A 57 -1.05 -3.41 6.17
CA ARG A 57 -1.21 -4.13 4.89
C ARG A 57 0.00 -5.02 4.61
N GLY A 58 0.29 -5.96 5.51
CA GLY A 58 1.35 -6.98 5.32
C GLY A 58 2.76 -6.59 5.77
N THR A 59 3.00 -5.30 6.04
CA THR A 59 4.31 -4.77 6.47
C THR A 59 4.12 -3.61 7.44
N TRP A 60 5.13 -3.31 8.25
CA TRP A 60 5.10 -2.15 9.15
C TRP A 60 5.18 -0.81 8.43
N LEU A 61 5.67 -0.79 7.19
CA LEU A 61 5.62 0.43 6.36
C LEU A 61 4.17 0.85 6.10
N SER A 62 3.27 -0.12 5.91
CA SER A 62 1.85 0.07 5.60
C SER A 62 0.94 -0.04 6.81
N VAL A 63 1.44 0.34 7.99
CA VAL A 63 0.66 0.38 9.22
C VAL A 63 -0.29 1.57 9.23
N GLU A 64 -1.41 1.44 9.92
CA GLU A 64 -2.35 2.54 10.13
C GLU A 64 -1.69 3.74 10.84
N GLY A 65 -2.10 4.94 10.44
CA GLY A 65 -1.68 6.20 11.04
C GLY A 65 -2.87 7.08 11.43
N SER A 66 -2.55 8.25 12.00
CA SER A 66 -3.53 9.30 12.27
C SER A 66 -4.09 9.88 10.97
N SER A 67 -5.07 10.76 11.03
CA SER A 67 -5.55 11.52 9.85
C SER A 67 -4.44 12.33 9.15
N THR A 68 -3.28 12.52 9.78
CA THR A 68 -2.11 13.20 9.24
C THR A 68 -0.92 12.26 9.05
N GLY A 69 -1.15 10.94 8.89
CA GLY A 69 -0.10 9.92 8.70
C GLY A 69 0.82 9.70 9.89
N GLY A 70 0.52 10.32 11.04
CA GLY A 70 1.32 10.23 12.24
C GLY A 70 1.17 8.90 12.96
N GLU A 71 2.09 8.61 13.87
CA GLU A 71 1.96 7.47 14.77
C GLU A 71 0.70 7.56 15.62
N ILE A 72 0.04 6.41 15.81
CA ILE A 72 -1.08 6.27 16.75
C ILE A 72 -0.77 5.17 17.77
N PRO A 73 -1.35 5.22 18.98
CA PRO A 73 -1.22 4.13 19.95
C PRO A 73 -1.77 2.80 19.42
N ASN A 74 -1.38 1.69 20.06
CA ASN A 74 -1.99 0.39 19.81
C ASN A 74 -3.50 0.45 20.12
N ARG A 75 -4.29 -0.19 19.26
CA ARG A 75 -5.71 -0.45 19.55
C ARG A 75 -5.79 -1.49 20.65
N LYS A 76 -6.81 -1.40 21.49
CA LYS A 76 -7.04 -2.34 22.60
C LYS A 76 -8.43 -2.93 22.49
N ILE A 77 -8.56 -4.22 22.74
CA ILE A 77 -9.83 -4.94 22.69
C ILE A 77 -9.85 -6.07 23.73
N THR A 78 -11.01 -6.34 24.31
CA THR A 78 -11.24 -7.50 25.18
C THR A 78 -12.11 -8.51 24.45
N PHE A 79 -11.82 -9.79 24.60
CA PHE A 79 -12.57 -10.83 23.92
C PHE A 79 -14.01 -10.92 24.41
N LYS A 80 -14.95 -10.95 23.47
CA LYS A 80 -16.35 -11.26 23.72
C LYS A 80 -16.88 -12.18 22.60
N ALA A 81 -17.30 -13.38 22.98
CA ALA A 81 -17.77 -14.38 22.02
C ALA A 81 -18.95 -13.84 21.18
N GLY A 82 -18.91 -14.09 19.87
CA GLY A 82 -19.92 -13.62 18.91
C GLY A 82 -19.91 -12.11 18.61
N ASP A 83 -19.10 -11.31 19.32
CA ASP A 83 -19.08 -9.86 19.11
C ASP A 83 -18.37 -9.45 17.83
N THR A 84 -18.74 -8.29 17.29
CA THR A 84 -18.12 -7.67 16.11
C THR A 84 -17.74 -6.23 16.43
N VAL A 85 -16.44 -5.94 16.39
CA VAL A 85 -15.92 -4.58 16.62
C VAL A 85 -15.61 -3.92 15.29
N SER A 86 -16.29 -2.81 15.03
CA SER A 86 -16.06 -1.96 13.87
C SER A 86 -14.81 -1.11 14.06
N ILE A 87 -13.96 -1.04 13.04
CA ILE A 87 -12.77 -0.20 13.02
C ILE A 87 -12.73 0.70 11.78
N SER A 88 -12.33 1.95 12.02
CA SER A 88 -12.07 2.94 10.99
C SER A 88 -10.57 3.22 10.94
N ILE A 89 -10.00 3.15 9.74
CA ILE A 89 -8.60 3.44 9.46
C ILE A 89 -8.56 4.80 8.74
N ASP A 90 -7.81 5.75 9.30
CA ASP A 90 -7.79 7.13 8.79
C ASP A 90 -6.71 7.36 7.74
N SER A 91 -5.55 6.71 7.87
CA SER A 91 -4.49 6.72 6.87
C SER A 91 -3.66 5.44 6.93
N TRP A 92 -2.88 5.19 5.88
CA TRP A 92 -1.76 4.24 5.91
C TRP A 92 -0.46 5.03 5.86
N LYS A 93 0.51 4.69 6.72
CA LYS A 93 1.74 5.46 6.85
C LYS A 93 2.60 5.49 5.59
N ASP A 94 2.51 4.47 4.74
CA ASP A 94 3.17 4.46 3.45
C ASP A 94 2.42 5.26 2.38
N TRP A 95 1.12 5.51 2.53
CA TRP A 95 0.35 6.31 1.56
C TRP A 95 0.21 7.77 1.93
N TYR A 96 0.42 8.14 3.20
CA TYR A 96 0.26 9.52 3.59
C TYR A 96 1.32 10.42 2.97
N SER A 97 0.86 11.41 2.21
CA SER A 97 1.63 12.62 1.89
C SER A 97 0.95 13.83 2.52
N SER A 98 1.74 14.74 3.09
CA SER A 98 1.27 16.07 3.48
C SER A 98 1.01 16.99 2.27
N SER A 99 1.40 16.56 1.07
CA SER A 99 1.29 17.31 -0.18
C SER A 99 0.11 16.81 -1.00
N THR A 100 -0.64 17.72 -1.62
CA THR A 100 -1.60 17.37 -2.67
C THR A 100 -0.86 16.68 -3.81
N HIS A 101 -1.32 15.49 -4.22
CA HIS A 101 -0.80 14.76 -5.38
C HIS A 101 -1.76 14.86 -6.56
N THR A 102 -1.27 14.61 -7.78
CA THR A 102 -2.05 14.64 -9.01
C THR A 102 -2.28 13.27 -9.63
N ALA A 103 -1.74 12.22 -9.00
CA ALA A 103 -1.96 10.82 -9.36
C ALA A 103 -3.40 10.50 -9.81
N THR A 104 -3.49 9.94 -11.00
CA THR A 104 -4.73 9.57 -11.69
C THR A 104 -5.27 8.24 -11.17
N LYS A 105 -6.53 7.92 -11.47
CA LYS A 105 -7.17 6.65 -11.08
C LYS A 105 -6.51 5.40 -11.68
N GLN A 106 -5.58 5.59 -12.62
CA GLN A 106 -4.78 4.55 -13.28
C GLN A 106 -3.55 4.15 -12.48
N VAL A 107 -3.24 4.88 -11.40
CA VAL A 107 -2.12 4.58 -10.52
C VAL A 107 -2.60 3.67 -9.40
N TYR A 108 -1.94 2.52 -9.28
CA TYR A 108 -2.17 1.54 -8.23
C TYR A 108 -0.88 1.29 -7.46
N LEU A 109 -1.04 0.94 -6.19
CA LEU A 109 0.05 0.29 -5.49
C LEU A 109 0.07 -1.18 -5.90
N LEU A 110 1.16 -1.64 -6.53
CA LEU A 110 1.31 -3.06 -6.81
C LEU A 110 1.52 -3.82 -5.50
N LYS A 111 2.51 -3.40 -4.69
CA LYS A 111 2.83 -4.02 -3.40
C LYS A 111 3.69 -3.11 -2.52
N SER A 112 3.37 -2.99 -1.23
CA SER A 112 4.16 -2.18 -0.27
C SER A 112 5.57 -2.75 0.00
N ASP A 113 5.76 -4.06 -0.13
CA ASP A 113 6.98 -4.76 0.29
C ASP A 113 7.44 -5.86 -0.69
N PHE A 114 7.45 -5.55 -1.98
CA PHE A 114 7.87 -6.46 -3.04
C PHE A 114 9.30 -7.00 -2.80
N PRO A 115 9.52 -8.33 -2.78
CA PRO A 115 10.82 -8.90 -2.47
C PRO A 115 11.84 -8.71 -3.59
N MET A 116 13.03 -8.22 -3.24
CA MET A 116 14.22 -8.16 -4.10
C MET A 116 15.18 -9.26 -3.68
N THR A 117 14.94 -10.47 -4.18
CA THR A 117 15.61 -11.70 -3.70
C THR A 117 17.13 -11.69 -3.79
N PRO A 118 17.82 -11.11 -4.80
CA PRO A 118 19.27 -11.08 -4.82
C PRO A 118 19.89 -10.25 -3.69
N PHE A 119 19.12 -9.32 -3.13
CA PHE A 119 19.60 -8.36 -2.12
C PHE A 119 19.02 -8.62 -0.73
N ASN A 120 18.11 -9.58 -0.59
CA ASN A 120 17.33 -9.79 0.64
C ASN A 120 16.68 -8.48 1.16
N LYS A 121 16.23 -7.63 0.23
CA LYS A 121 15.55 -6.36 0.52
C LYS A 121 14.11 -6.42 0.01
N LYS A 122 13.32 -5.39 0.36
CA LYS A 122 11.94 -5.22 -0.11
C LYS A 122 11.73 -3.80 -0.61
N ARG A 123 10.96 -3.61 -1.68
CA ARG A 123 10.62 -2.27 -2.20
C ARG A 123 9.13 -2.13 -2.41
N ARG A 124 8.65 -0.91 -2.19
CA ARG A 124 7.33 -0.54 -2.66
C ARG A 124 7.38 -0.41 -4.18
N VAL A 125 6.37 -0.98 -4.84
CA VAL A 125 6.24 -0.95 -6.29
C VAL A 125 4.89 -0.38 -6.66
N TRP A 126 4.91 0.61 -7.54
CA TRP A 126 3.75 1.25 -8.14
C TRP A 126 3.52 0.74 -9.55
N ILE A 127 2.27 0.78 -10.00
CA ILE A 127 1.91 0.45 -11.37
C ILE A 127 0.93 1.50 -11.91
N TYR A 128 1.22 1.99 -13.11
CA TYR A 128 0.28 2.73 -13.95
C TYR A 128 -0.24 1.79 -15.03
N LEU A 129 -1.55 1.76 -15.22
CA LEU A 129 -2.22 1.02 -16.27
C LEU A 129 -2.89 1.96 -17.28
N PRO A 130 -2.73 1.73 -18.59
CA PRO A 130 -3.47 2.44 -19.63
C PRO A 130 -4.99 2.46 -19.39
N ASP A 131 -5.67 3.52 -19.82
CA ASP A 131 -7.12 3.72 -19.60
C ASP A 131 -7.98 2.54 -20.08
N ASP A 132 -7.59 1.88 -21.17
CA ASP A 132 -8.31 0.76 -21.78
C ASP A 132 -7.74 -0.62 -21.41
N TYR A 133 -6.86 -0.71 -20.40
CA TYR A 133 -6.20 -1.95 -20.01
C TYR A 133 -7.19 -3.09 -19.68
N ASP A 134 -8.20 -2.84 -18.85
CA ASP A 134 -9.18 -3.87 -18.43
C ASP A 134 -10.27 -4.15 -19.48
N SER A 135 -10.43 -3.25 -20.45
CA SER A 135 -11.54 -3.30 -21.43
C SER A 135 -11.10 -3.74 -22.83
N SER A 136 -9.79 -3.94 -23.03
CA SER A 136 -9.22 -4.33 -24.32
C SER A 136 -8.40 -5.61 -24.20
N SER A 137 -8.13 -6.24 -25.34
CA SER A 137 -7.20 -7.36 -25.47
C SER A 137 -5.82 -6.93 -25.96
N LYS A 138 -5.52 -5.62 -25.94
CA LYS A 138 -4.25 -5.07 -26.43
C LYS A 138 -3.11 -5.50 -25.51
N SER A 139 -1.94 -5.73 -26.12
CA SER A 139 -0.69 -5.87 -25.37
C SER A 139 0.04 -4.55 -25.31
N TYR A 140 0.46 -4.17 -24.11
CA TYR A 140 1.18 -2.93 -23.85
C TYR A 140 2.65 -3.26 -23.55
N PRO A 141 3.60 -2.48 -24.09
CA PRO A 141 4.97 -2.54 -23.61
C PRO A 141 5.02 -2.11 -22.12
N THR A 142 6.05 -2.55 -21.42
CA THR A 142 6.28 -2.20 -20.01
C THR A 142 7.52 -1.33 -19.87
N LEU A 143 7.37 -0.19 -19.22
CA LEU A 143 8.43 0.74 -18.88
C LEU A 143 8.73 0.65 -17.38
N TYR A 144 9.94 0.28 -17.02
CA TYR A 144 10.40 0.27 -15.63
C TYR A 144 11.14 1.56 -15.32
N LEU A 145 10.73 2.24 -14.26
CA LEU A 145 11.32 3.49 -13.83
C LEU A 145 11.73 3.40 -12.36
N HIS A 146 12.91 3.92 -12.06
CA HIS A 146 13.44 4.07 -10.71
C HIS A 146 12.89 5.31 -10.01
N ASP A 147 13.05 5.37 -8.68
CA ASP A 147 12.53 6.47 -7.85
C ASP A 147 11.01 6.59 -7.89
N GLY A 148 10.32 5.44 -7.86
CA GLY A 148 8.85 5.31 -7.95
C GLY A 148 8.06 6.30 -7.11
N GLN A 149 8.51 6.60 -5.90
CA GLN A 149 7.86 7.53 -4.98
C GLN A 149 7.83 8.98 -5.48
N ASN A 150 8.64 9.31 -6.49
CA ASN A 150 8.65 10.60 -7.16
C ASN A 150 7.83 10.61 -8.45
N LEU A 151 7.52 9.44 -9.03
CA LEU A 151 7.01 9.36 -10.41
C LEU A 151 5.51 9.63 -10.53
N LEU A 152 4.73 8.92 -9.69
CA LEU A 152 3.29 8.71 -9.84
C LEU A 152 2.51 9.15 -8.59
N THR A 153 3.20 9.70 -7.59
CA THR A 153 2.60 10.08 -6.32
C THR A 153 3.26 11.33 -5.75
N GLY A 154 2.53 12.07 -4.92
CA GLY A 154 3.05 13.18 -4.13
C GLY A 154 3.83 12.77 -2.88
N LEU A 155 4.27 11.51 -2.75
CA LEU A 155 5.03 11.03 -1.60
C LEU A 155 6.48 11.57 -1.56
N SER A 156 6.93 12.15 -2.66
CA SER A 156 8.22 12.83 -2.76
C SER A 156 8.24 14.15 -2.00
N PHE A 157 9.34 14.38 -1.28
CA PHE A 157 9.63 15.68 -0.64
C PHE A 157 9.88 16.80 -1.67
N ALA A 158 10.31 16.44 -2.89
CA ALA A 158 10.66 17.38 -3.96
C ALA A 158 9.55 17.53 -5.03
N GLY A 159 8.35 17.00 -4.77
CA GLY A 159 7.23 17.01 -5.70
C GLY A 159 7.19 15.78 -6.61
N GLU A 160 6.05 15.63 -7.27
CA GLU A 160 5.70 14.56 -8.22
C GLU A 160 6.19 14.91 -9.63
N TRP A 161 6.70 13.93 -10.36
CA TRP A 161 7.21 14.08 -11.73
C TRP A 161 6.13 13.93 -12.81
N GLN A 162 4.91 13.58 -12.40
CA GLN A 162 3.70 13.59 -13.22
C GLN A 162 3.77 12.63 -14.42
N VAL A 163 4.29 11.42 -14.19
CA VAL A 163 4.45 10.43 -15.24
C VAL A 163 3.10 9.97 -15.76
N ASP A 164 2.12 9.76 -14.90
CA ASP A 164 0.79 9.29 -15.30
C ASP A 164 0.01 10.34 -16.10
N GLU A 165 0.13 11.63 -15.79
CA GLU A 165 -0.46 12.69 -16.61
C GLU A 165 0.22 12.80 -17.97
N ALA A 166 1.55 12.64 -18.01
CA ALA A 166 2.28 12.57 -19.27
C ALA A 166 1.79 11.40 -20.13
N MET A 167 1.63 10.21 -19.55
CA MET A 167 1.10 9.03 -20.24
C MET A 167 -0.32 9.25 -20.76
N GLN A 168 -1.23 9.80 -19.94
CA GLN A 168 -2.58 10.14 -20.39
C GLN A 168 -2.58 11.15 -21.55
N ASN A 169 -1.69 12.15 -21.51
CA ASN A 169 -1.58 13.14 -22.57
C ASN A 169 -1.01 12.54 -23.86
N TYR A 170 -0.08 11.58 -23.78
CA TYR A 170 0.43 10.84 -24.93
C TYR A 170 -0.63 9.92 -25.54
N ALA A 171 -1.41 9.22 -24.72
CA ALA A 171 -2.51 8.40 -25.18
C ALA A 171 -3.54 9.25 -25.98
N LYS A 172 -3.90 10.44 -25.48
CA LYS A 172 -4.78 11.40 -26.19
C LYS A 172 -4.24 11.87 -27.54
N GLN A 173 -2.91 11.89 -27.70
CA GLN A 173 -2.24 12.25 -28.96
C GLN A 173 -2.08 11.06 -29.92
N GLY A 174 -2.58 9.87 -29.55
CA GLY A 174 -2.44 8.65 -30.35
C GLY A 174 -1.04 8.03 -30.30
N ILE A 175 -0.19 8.49 -29.37
CA ILE A 175 1.10 7.83 -29.09
C ILE A 175 0.81 6.52 -28.37
N LYS A 176 1.55 5.47 -28.71
CA LYS A 176 1.38 4.14 -28.14
C LYS A 176 1.60 4.19 -26.62
N ASP A 177 0.56 3.84 -25.88
CA ASP A 177 0.56 3.78 -24.42
C ASP A 177 1.35 2.57 -23.88
N CYS A 178 1.72 2.60 -22.60
CA CYS A 178 2.51 1.57 -21.94
C CYS A 178 2.13 1.39 -20.47
N ILE A 179 2.41 0.20 -19.93
CA ILE A 179 2.37 -0.03 -18.48
C ILE A 179 3.64 0.60 -17.90
N VAL A 180 3.50 1.41 -16.85
CA VAL A 180 4.67 1.94 -16.11
C VAL A 180 4.78 1.23 -14.77
N ILE A 181 5.96 0.71 -14.47
CA ILE A 181 6.31 0.14 -13.17
C ILE A 181 7.27 1.09 -12.47
N GLY A 182 6.79 1.73 -11.41
CA GLY A 182 7.59 2.61 -10.56
C GLY A 182 8.18 1.83 -9.39
N ILE A 183 9.51 1.76 -9.29
CA ILE A 183 10.21 1.09 -8.20
C ILE A 183 10.78 2.15 -7.27
N ASP A 184 10.28 2.20 -6.04
CA ASP A 184 10.82 3.12 -5.04
C ASP A 184 12.30 2.87 -4.81
N ASN A 185 13.04 3.93 -4.49
CA ASN A 185 14.43 3.77 -4.05
C ASN A 185 14.51 3.20 -2.62
N GLY A 186 15.73 2.84 -2.22
CA GLY A 186 16.02 2.33 -0.88
C GLY A 186 16.06 3.35 0.26
N GLY A 187 15.61 4.59 0.05
CA GLY A 187 15.77 5.68 1.02
C GLY A 187 17.25 5.93 1.30
N ASN A 188 17.69 5.62 2.53
CA ASN A 188 19.10 5.72 2.92
C ASN A 188 20.01 4.84 2.07
N ASP A 189 19.49 3.71 1.56
CA ASP A 189 20.25 2.79 0.71
C ASP A 189 20.30 3.23 -0.76
N ARG A 190 19.61 4.32 -1.15
CA ARG A 190 19.46 4.72 -2.56
C ARG A 190 20.80 4.83 -3.29
N ILE A 191 21.76 5.51 -2.68
CA ILE A 191 23.08 5.75 -3.30
C ILE A 191 23.82 4.42 -3.47
N ASP A 192 23.87 3.60 -2.42
CA ASP A 192 24.54 2.31 -2.48
C ASP A 192 23.91 1.35 -3.52
N GLU A 193 22.59 1.46 -3.73
CA GLU A 193 21.85 0.63 -4.69
C GLU A 193 22.00 1.06 -6.14
N TYR A 194 22.02 2.36 -6.41
CA TYR A 194 22.11 2.88 -7.78
C TYR A 194 23.54 3.07 -8.24
N THR A 195 24.47 3.28 -7.31
CA THR A 195 25.88 3.48 -7.59
C THR A 195 26.74 2.59 -6.67
N PRO A 196 26.68 1.26 -6.84
CA PRO A 196 27.53 0.35 -6.08
C PRO A 196 29.00 0.58 -6.44
N ILE A 197 29.87 0.51 -5.43
CA ILE A 197 31.34 0.62 -5.57
C ILE A 197 31.94 -0.76 -5.85
#